data_AF-A0A4Y8SDB7-F1
#
_entry.id   AF-A0A4Y8SDB7-F1
#
_cell.length_a   1.000
_cell.length_b   1.000
_cell.length_c   1.000
_cell.angle_alpha   90.00
_cell.angle_beta   90.00
_cell.angle_gamma   90.00
#
_symmetry.space_group_name_H-M   'P 1'
#
loop_
_entity.id
_entity.type
_entity.pdbx_description
1 polymer ?
#
loop_
_entity_poly.entity_id
_entity_poly.type
_entity_poly.pdbx_seq_one_letter_code
_entity_poly.pdbx_strand_id
1 'polypeptide(L)'
;MKKLLLMLLLLGNLNLFAQTNQNWAGTMIVTFKLPPTLSGNKFIRANVIYDKQLLVSKPRFIGGIKRYIQTSFSYSATASDKVGGLKIPVTVPAGTYAWLCDDDMLIEMTVHPERYKIQLTAKGLQPDIYAMPVLFDFVTENSLNLAYLQNMDVTQRNLLWLQKTWMLSVPLKEDALQNTPQIIDTTLYFRLQKNDIPAALRTKPYNTMYSDVSKAGQQFVIKKAYLYKGKIFISRGQLKAPAVVHPDACINRFMDLNGVPCAADGCITGSGNGACAGMFLPGSKAKELEVTVVIDP
;
A
#
# COMPACT_ATOMS: atom_id res chain seq x y z
N MET A 1 -41.20 -19.54 -29.86
CA MET A 1 -40.30 -19.51 -28.68
C MET A 1 -39.15 -20.52 -28.73
N LYS A 2 -39.38 -21.83 -29.00
CA LYS A 2 -38.30 -22.85 -29.04
C LYS A 2 -37.17 -22.57 -30.05
N LYS A 3 -37.49 -22.04 -31.25
CA LYS A 3 -36.49 -21.67 -32.28
C LYS A 3 -35.63 -20.45 -31.91
N LEU A 4 -36.19 -19.48 -31.18
CA LEU A 4 -35.47 -18.29 -30.71
C LEU A 4 -34.49 -18.65 -29.58
N LEU A 5 -34.90 -19.54 -28.67
CA LEU A 5 -34.07 -20.07 -27.60
C LEU A 5 -32.89 -20.88 -28.17
N LEU A 6 -33.13 -21.68 -29.21
CA LEU A 6 -32.09 -22.45 -29.90
C LEU A 6 -31.08 -21.53 -30.63
N MET A 7 -31.54 -20.46 -31.28
CA MET A 7 -30.64 -19.46 -31.87
C MET A 7 -29.80 -18.73 -30.82
N LEU A 8 -30.40 -18.34 -29.68
CA LEU A 8 -29.67 -17.71 -28.57
C LEU A 8 -28.63 -18.66 -27.95
N LEU A 9 -28.95 -19.95 -27.83
CA LEU A 9 -28.00 -20.99 -27.39
C LEU A 9 -26.87 -21.20 -28.41
N LEU A 10 -27.16 -21.22 -29.71
CA LEU A 10 -26.16 -21.37 -30.77
C LEU A 10 -25.23 -20.14 -30.85
N LEU A 11 -25.77 -18.92 -30.77
CA LEU A 11 -25.01 -17.67 -30.75
C LEU A 11 -24.18 -17.51 -29.46
N GLY A 12 -24.70 -17.97 -28.32
CA GLY A 12 -23.97 -18.01 -27.05
C GLY A 12 -22.77 -18.94 -27.11
N ASN A 13 -22.94 -20.14 -27.69
CA ASN A 13 -21.86 -21.11 -27.84
C ASN A 13 -20.80 -20.67 -28.87
N LEU A 14 -21.19 -20.09 -30.02
CA LEU A 14 -20.23 -19.58 -31.02
C LEU A 14 -19.28 -18.51 -30.45
N ASN A 15 -19.77 -17.63 -29.58
CA ASN A 15 -18.94 -16.64 -28.90
C ASN A 15 -17.97 -17.25 -27.87
N LEU A 16 -18.31 -18.39 -27.25
CA LEU A 16 -17.38 -19.15 -26.41
C LEU A 16 -16.32 -19.88 -27.26
N PHE A 17 -16.70 -20.50 -28.38
CA PHE A 17 -15.78 -21.22 -29.28
C PHE A 17 -14.84 -20.30 -30.08
N ALA A 18 -15.24 -19.07 -30.41
CA ALA A 18 -14.37 -18.10 -31.08
C ALA A 18 -13.28 -17.53 -30.16
N GLN A 19 -13.46 -17.60 -28.84
CA GLN A 19 -12.53 -17.05 -27.85
C GLN A 19 -11.43 -18.04 -27.45
N THR A 20 -11.74 -19.34 -27.43
CA THR A 20 -10.75 -20.42 -27.22
C THR A 20 -9.80 -20.61 -28.40
N ASN A 21 -10.09 -20.03 -29.57
CA ASN A 21 -9.29 -20.13 -30.80
C ASN A 21 -8.49 -18.85 -31.15
N GLN A 22 -8.43 -17.85 -30.27
CA GLN A 22 -7.54 -16.71 -30.49
C GLN A 22 -6.08 -17.12 -30.31
N ASN A 23 -5.22 -16.71 -31.24
CA ASN A 23 -3.80 -17.01 -31.17
C ASN A 23 -3.12 -16.04 -30.20
N TRP A 24 -2.94 -16.47 -28.95
CA TRP A 24 -2.26 -15.68 -27.91
C TRP A 24 -0.73 -15.74 -27.99
N ALA A 25 -0.17 -16.48 -28.96
CA ALA A 25 1.25 -16.44 -29.22
C ALA A 25 1.68 -15.01 -29.58
N GLY A 26 2.82 -14.61 -29.02
CA GLY A 26 3.37 -13.27 -29.14
C GLY A 26 2.56 -12.14 -28.50
N THR A 27 1.60 -12.44 -27.63
CA THR A 27 0.96 -11.45 -26.75
C THR A 27 1.49 -11.58 -25.33
N MET A 28 2.07 -10.49 -24.84
CA MET A 28 2.68 -10.38 -23.53
C MET A 28 1.77 -9.60 -22.59
N ILE A 29 1.76 -9.98 -21.32
CA ILE A 29 1.12 -9.24 -20.23
C ILE A 29 2.18 -8.79 -19.23
N VAL A 30 2.17 -7.50 -18.92
CA VAL A 30 3.01 -6.87 -17.89
C VAL A 30 2.11 -6.53 -16.71
N THR A 31 2.50 -6.94 -15.51
CA THR A 31 1.72 -6.73 -14.30
C THR A 31 2.53 -6.11 -13.18
N PHE A 32 1.89 -5.22 -12.42
CA PHE A 32 2.43 -4.72 -11.15
C PHE A 32 1.31 -4.43 -10.14
N LYS A 33 1.71 -4.28 -8.88
CA LYS A 33 0.90 -3.84 -7.75
C LYS A 33 1.52 -2.59 -7.15
N LEU A 34 0.64 -1.81 -6.52
CA LEU A 34 1.02 -0.69 -5.68
C LEU A 34 0.96 -1.11 -4.20
N PRO A 35 1.66 -0.40 -3.31
CA PRO A 35 1.56 -0.65 -1.87
C PRO A 35 0.10 -0.55 -1.40
N PRO A 36 -0.28 -1.24 -0.31
CA PRO A 36 -1.67 -1.29 0.18
C PRO A 36 -2.31 0.09 0.39
N THR A 37 -1.51 1.10 0.74
CA THR A 37 -1.92 2.50 0.92
C THR A 37 -2.39 3.19 -0.37
N LEU A 38 -1.92 2.72 -1.52
CA LEU A 38 -2.29 3.23 -2.85
C LEU A 38 -3.17 2.25 -3.63
N SER A 39 -3.23 0.99 -3.20
CA SER A 39 -4.06 -0.06 -3.80
C SER A 39 -5.54 0.33 -3.77
N GLY A 40 -6.20 0.31 -4.93
CA GLY A 40 -7.63 0.64 -5.05
C GLY A 40 -7.94 2.13 -5.15
N ASN A 41 -6.93 3.01 -5.14
CA ASN A 41 -7.14 4.43 -5.36
C ASN A 41 -7.51 4.69 -6.84
N LYS A 42 -8.78 5.07 -7.07
CA LYS A 42 -9.35 5.34 -8.40
C LYS A 42 -8.73 6.55 -9.12
N PHE A 43 -7.98 7.38 -8.39
CA PHE A 43 -7.35 8.58 -8.91
C PHE A 43 -5.94 8.32 -9.46
N ILE A 44 -5.33 7.16 -9.15
CA ILE A 44 -4.02 6.80 -9.67
C ILE A 44 -4.17 6.21 -11.07
N ARG A 45 -3.42 6.77 -12.01
CA ARG A 45 -3.31 6.30 -13.39
C ARG A 45 -1.88 5.90 -13.68
N ALA A 46 -1.72 4.76 -14.33
CA ALA A 46 -0.45 4.24 -14.78
C ALA A 46 -0.39 4.28 -16.30
N ASN A 47 0.38 5.22 -16.84
CA ASN A 47 0.53 5.43 -18.28
C ASN A 47 1.83 4.80 -18.78
N VAL A 48 1.84 4.40 -20.05
CA VAL A 48 3.06 3.97 -20.74
C VAL A 48 3.66 5.18 -21.45
N ILE A 49 4.92 5.46 -21.16
CA ILE A 49 5.70 6.53 -21.81
C ILE A 49 6.68 5.88 -22.78
N TYR A 50 6.78 6.45 -23.98
CA TYR A 50 7.76 6.11 -25.02
C TYR A 50 8.53 7.38 -25.39
N ASP A 51 9.85 7.35 -25.31
CA ASP A 51 10.72 8.51 -25.62
C ASP A 51 10.26 9.80 -24.93
N LYS A 52 10.03 9.70 -23.61
CA LYS A 52 9.58 10.81 -22.74
C LYS A 52 8.19 11.38 -23.06
N GLN A 53 7.45 10.79 -24.01
CA GLN A 53 6.09 11.17 -24.36
C GLN A 53 5.11 10.06 -24.04
N LEU A 54 3.82 10.40 -23.87
CA LEU A 54 2.78 9.36 -23.75
C LEU A 54 2.82 8.45 -24.98
N LEU A 55 2.79 7.14 -24.76
CA LEU A 55 2.74 6.17 -25.85
C LEU A 55 1.58 6.53 -26.79
N VAL A 56 1.88 6.62 -28.08
CA VAL A 56 0.86 6.84 -29.10
C VAL A 56 0.18 5.51 -29.41
N SER A 57 -1.15 5.48 -29.31
CA SER A 57 -1.92 4.29 -29.65
C SER A 57 -1.79 3.97 -31.14
N LYS A 58 -1.22 2.80 -31.44
CA LYS A 58 -1.03 2.27 -32.79
C LYS A 58 -1.61 0.86 -32.89
N PRO A 59 -2.02 0.41 -34.08
CA PRO A 59 -2.46 -0.97 -34.28
C PRO A 59 -1.31 -1.97 -34.04
N ARG A 60 -1.56 -2.98 -33.21
CA ARG A 60 -0.66 -4.08 -32.82
C ARG A 60 -1.40 -5.41 -32.84
N PHE A 61 -0.69 -6.54 -32.89
CA PHE A 61 -1.32 -7.86 -32.88
C PHE A 61 -1.46 -8.36 -31.44
N ILE A 62 -2.69 -8.35 -30.91
CA ILE A 62 -2.99 -8.78 -29.54
C ILE A 62 -4.04 -9.89 -29.62
N GLY A 63 -3.69 -11.09 -29.15
CA GLY A 63 -4.49 -12.31 -29.33
C GLY A 63 -4.69 -12.67 -30.80
N GLY A 64 -3.68 -12.42 -31.65
CA GLY A 64 -3.71 -12.70 -33.09
C GLY A 64 -4.59 -11.75 -33.90
N ILE A 65 -5.16 -10.72 -33.26
CA ILE A 65 -6.05 -9.75 -33.90
C ILE A 65 -5.41 -8.36 -33.84
N LYS A 66 -5.48 -7.63 -34.95
CA LYS A 66 -5.00 -6.25 -35.03
C LYS A 66 -5.90 -5.34 -34.17
N ARG A 67 -5.35 -4.77 -33.10
CA ARG A 67 -6.05 -3.91 -32.13
C ARG A 67 -5.19 -2.69 -31.82
N TYR A 68 -5.83 -1.56 -31.52
CA TYR A 68 -5.12 -0.39 -31.02
C TYR A 68 -4.57 -0.66 -29.62
N ILE A 69 -3.26 -0.49 -29.45
CA ILE A 69 -2.59 -0.69 -28.16
C ILE A 69 -3.09 0.34 -27.15
N GLN A 70 -3.32 -0.11 -25.91
CA GLN A 70 -3.65 0.82 -24.84
C GLN A 70 -2.43 1.62 -24.42
N THR A 71 -2.64 2.86 -24.03
CA THR A 71 -1.55 3.76 -23.59
C THR A 71 -1.41 3.79 -22.08
N SER A 72 -2.21 3.00 -21.36
CA SER A 72 -2.24 2.92 -19.91
C SER A 72 -2.53 1.50 -19.44
N PHE A 73 -2.09 1.18 -18.24
CA PHE A 73 -2.45 -0.04 -17.54
C PHE A 73 -3.91 0.00 -17.08
N SER A 74 -4.54 -1.17 -17.04
CA SER A 74 -5.87 -1.38 -16.48
C SER A 74 -5.78 -1.92 -15.07
N TYR A 75 -6.48 -1.31 -14.12
CA TYR A 75 -6.55 -1.79 -12.74
C TYR A 75 -7.71 -2.76 -12.54
N SER A 76 -7.40 -3.94 -11.99
CA SER A 76 -8.37 -4.97 -11.62
C SER A 76 -8.54 -5.02 -10.11
N ALA A 77 -9.63 -4.43 -9.59
CA ALA A 77 -9.92 -4.43 -8.14
C ALA A 77 -10.21 -5.85 -7.61
N THR A 78 -10.87 -6.67 -8.42
CA THR A 78 -11.12 -8.09 -8.18
C THR A 78 -10.36 -8.93 -9.22
N ALA A 79 -10.22 -10.23 -8.98
CA ALA A 79 -9.66 -11.14 -9.96
C ALA A 79 -10.52 -11.11 -11.24
N SER A 80 -9.89 -10.95 -12.40
CA SER A 80 -10.62 -10.74 -13.66
C SER A 80 -9.87 -11.31 -14.86
N ASP A 81 -10.62 -11.85 -15.81
CA ASP A 81 -10.16 -12.26 -17.13
C ASP A 81 -10.19 -11.11 -18.15
N LYS A 82 -10.30 -9.85 -17.69
CA LYS A 82 -10.32 -8.66 -18.56
C LYS A 82 -9.15 -7.75 -18.28
N VAL A 83 -8.47 -7.33 -19.35
CA VAL A 83 -7.45 -6.27 -19.34
C VAL A 83 -7.85 -5.24 -20.38
N GLY A 84 -8.07 -4.00 -19.98
CA GLY A 84 -8.46 -2.95 -20.94
C GLY A 84 -9.83 -3.13 -21.56
N GLY A 85 -10.72 -3.91 -20.94
CA GLY A 85 -11.99 -4.33 -21.53
C GLY A 85 -11.87 -5.51 -22.50
N LEU A 86 -10.65 -5.94 -22.85
CA LEU A 86 -10.41 -7.15 -23.63
C LEU A 86 -10.43 -8.37 -22.72
N LYS A 87 -11.22 -9.39 -23.06
CA LYS A 87 -11.20 -10.69 -22.40
C LYS A 87 -9.97 -11.49 -22.85
N ILE A 88 -9.21 -12.02 -21.91
CA ILE A 88 -7.97 -12.80 -22.10
C ILE A 88 -8.18 -14.25 -21.60
N PRO A 89 -7.31 -15.23 -21.92
CA PRO A 89 -7.57 -16.65 -21.66
C PRO A 89 -7.25 -17.07 -20.21
N VAL A 90 -6.86 -16.14 -19.35
CA VAL A 90 -6.43 -16.39 -17.97
C VAL A 90 -6.95 -15.30 -17.03
N THR A 91 -7.10 -15.64 -15.75
CA THR A 91 -7.51 -14.68 -14.72
C THR A 91 -6.31 -13.94 -14.15
N VAL A 92 -6.32 -12.62 -14.24
CA VAL A 92 -5.37 -11.72 -13.56
C VAL A 92 -5.78 -11.60 -12.08
N PRO A 93 -4.82 -11.69 -11.13
CA PRO A 93 -5.12 -11.53 -9.71
C PRO A 93 -5.69 -10.16 -9.34
N ALA A 94 -6.48 -10.12 -8.26
CA ALA A 94 -7.01 -8.87 -7.70
C ALA A 94 -5.90 -7.90 -7.26
N GLY A 95 -6.23 -6.61 -7.28
CA GLY A 95 -5.35 -5.51 -6.86
C GLY A 95 -4.20 -5.25 -7.83
N THR A 96 -4.31 -5.66 -9.09
CA THR A 96 -3.21 -5.67 -10.07
C THR A 96 -3.48 -4.67 -11.19
N TYR A 97 -2.44 -3.93 -11.57
CA TYR A 97 -2.39 -3.19 -12.82
C TYR A 97 -1.84 -4.11 -13.90
N ALA A 98 -2.54 -4.21 -15.02
CA ALA A 98 -2.17 -5.07 -16.14
C ALA A 98 -2.18 -4.29 -17.45
N TRP A 99 -1.21 -4.59 -18.32
CA TRP A 99 -1.13 -4.03 -19.65
C TRP A 99 -0.68 -5.12 -20.64
N LEU A 100 -1.24 -5.08 -21.84
CA LEU A 100 -0.92 -6.02 -22.91
C LEU A 100 -0.01 -5.32 -23.91
N CYS A 101 1.00 -6.03 -24.39
CA CYS A 101 1.85 -5.65 -25.51
C CYS A 101 2.10 -6.86 -26.42
N ASP A 102 2.62 -6.61 -27.63
CA ASP A 102 3.09 -7.68 -28.50
C ASP A 102 4.60 -7.90 -28.32
N ASP A 103 5.09 -9.01 -28.85
CA ASP A 103 6.51 -9.40 -28.74
C ASP A 103 7.45 -8.34 -29.32
N ASP A 104 7.09 -7.68 -30.43
CA ASP A 104 7.91 -6.63 -31.04
C ASP A 104 8.15 -5.47 -30.06
N MET A 105 7.11 -5.04 -29.34
CA MET A 105 7.24 -4.03 -28.29
C MET A 105 8.10 -4.52 -27.13
N LEU A 106 7.98 -5.78 -26.73
CA LEU A 106 8.80 -6.35 -25.65
C LEU A 106 10.29 -6.45 -26.05
N ILE A 107 10.58 -6.82 -27.30
CA ILE A 107 11.93 -6.84 -27.86
C ILE A 107 12.50 -5.43 -27.82
N GLU A 108 11.74 -4.43 -28.28
CA GLU A 108 12.19 -3.03 -28.24
C GLU A 108 12.44 -2.56 -26.80
N MET A 109 11.56 -2.89 -25.84
CA MET A 109 11.78 -2.58 -24.42
C MET A 109 13.06 -3.21 -23.87
N THR A 110 13.44 -4.39 -24.35
CA THR A 110 14.64 -5.11 -23.91
C THR A 110 15.90 -4.52 -24.52
N VAL A 111 15.85 -4.14 -25.80
CA VAL A 111 17.00 -3.54 -26.51
C VAL A 111 17.20 -2.07 -26.13
N HIS A 112 16.12 -1.36 -25.82
CA HIS A 112 16.10 0.08 -25.51
C HIS A 112 15.30 0.37 -24.22
N PRO A 113 15.80 -0.06 -23.04
CA PRO A 113 15.10 0.08 -21.76
C PRO A 113 14.89 1.55 -21.32
N GLU A 114 15.60 2.50 -21.91
CA GLU A 114 15.45 3.93 -21.70
C GLU A 114 14.20 4.52 -22.36
N ARG A 115 13.69 3.90 -23.44
CA ARG A 115 12.57 4.44 -24.22
C ARG A 115 11.24 4.25 -23.53
N TYR A 116 11.03 3.06 -22.97
CA TYR A 116 9.77 2.70 -22.32
C TYR A 116 9.83 2.91 -20.82
N LYS A 117 8.89 3.68 -20.28
CA LYS A 117 8.72 3.89 -18.83
C LYS A 117 7.25 3.76 -18.41
N ILE A 118 7.02 3.32 -17.18
CA ILE A 118 5.71 3.38 -16.54
C ILE A 118 5.63 4.70 -15.77
N GLN A 119 4.69 5.57 -16.10
CA GLN A 119 4.44 6.80 -15.35
C GLN A 119 3.22 6.63 -14.46
N LEU A 120 3.42 6.72 -13.15
CA LEU A 120 2.31 6.87 -12.21
C LEU A 120 1.99 8.34 -12.04
N THR A 121 0.71 8.67 -12.21
CA THR A 121 0.13 10.00 -12.00
C THR A 121 -1.08 9.88 -11.11
N ALA A 122 -1.44 10.94 -10.39
CA ALA A 122 -2.67 11.02 -9.63
C ALA A 122 -3.43 12.31 -9.95
N LYS A 123 -4.76 12.25 -9.97
CA LYS A 123 -5.63 13.42 -10.09
C LYS A 123 -6.61 13.49 -8.91
N GLY A 124 -6.42 14.41 -7.97
CA GLY A 124 -7.35 14.63 -6.84
C GLY A 124 -6.66 14.76 -5.47
N LEU A 125 -7.48 14.85 -4.43
CA LEU A 125 -7.16 15.29 -3.05
C LEU A 125 -6.23 14.39 -2.20
N GLN A 126 -5.62 13.33 -2.74
CA GLN A 126 -4.74 12.44 -1.95
C GLN A 126 -3.65 11.78 -2.79
N PRO A 127 -2.58 12.53 -3.13
CA PRO A 127 -1.32 12.06 -2.61
C PRO A 127 -0.45 13.25 -2.18
N ASP A 128 -0.90 14.02 -1.20
CA ASP A 128 -0.01 15.04 -0.62
C ASP A 128 1.23 14.44 0.05
N ILE A 129 1.19 13.14 0.34
CA ILE A 129 2.32 12.40 0.93
C ILE A 129 3.20 11.66 -0.08
N TYR A 130 2.76 11.39 -1.32
CA TYR A 130 3.58 10.69 -2.32
C TYR A 130 4.12 11.65 -3.38
N ALA A 131 5.38 11.45 -3.77
CA ALA A 131 6.00 12.18 -4.85
C ALA A 131 5.48 11.60 -6.18
N MET A 132 4.52 12.30 -6.78
CA MET A 132 3.98 12.01 -8.11
C MET A 132 4.02 13.29 -8.97
N PRO A 133 4.26 13.20 -10.30
CA PRO A 133 4.43 11.96 -11.07
C PRO A 133 5.76 11.27 -10.77
N VAL A 134 5.78 9.94 -10.92
CA VAL A 134 6.99 9.12 -10.79
C VAL A 134 7.10 8.19 -11.99
N LEU A 135 8.34 7.94 -12.43
CA LEU A 135 8.66 7.05 -13.54
C LEU A 135 9.31 5.78 -13.01
N PHE A 136 8.96 4.65 -13.61
CA PHE A 136 9.57 3.35 -13.38
C PHE A 136 10.04 2.75 -14.70
N ASP A 137 11.13 2.01 -14.62
CA ASP A 137 11.65 1.23 -15.72
C ASP A 137 10.82 -0.04 -15.91
N PHE A 138 10.67 -0.48 -17.16
CA PHE A 138 10.14 -1.80 -17.42
C PHE A 138 11.20 -2.86 -17.12
N VAL A 139 10.80 -3.95 -16.44
CA VAL A 139 11.61 -5.15 -16.22
C VAL A 139 11.08 -6.24 -17.15
N THR A 140 11.58 -6.31 -18.38
CA THR A 140 10.98 -7.14 -19.44
C THR A 140 11.01 -8.63 -19.11
N GLU A 141 11.94 -9.09 -18.27
CA GLU A 141 12.03 -10.47 -17.75
C GLU A 141 10.80 -10.90 -16.96
N ASN A 142 10.01 -9.94 -16.50
CA ASN A 142 8.82 -10.19 -15.73
C ASN A 142 7.52 -10.07 -16.53
N SER A 143 7.63 -9.78 -17.83
CA SER A 143 6.51 -10.00 -18.74
C SER A 143 6.17 -11.49 -18.84
N LEU A 144 4.90 -11.80 -19.07
CA LEU A 144 4.43 -13.16 -19.21
C LEU A 144 3.72 -13.32 -20.55
N ASN A 145 4.01 -14.39 -21.27
CA ASN A 145 3.33 -14.69 -22.51
C ASN A 145 1.98 -15.38 -22.23
N LEU A 146 0.89 -14.84 -22.78
CA LEU A 146 -0.46 -15.32 -22.52
C LEU A 146 -0.71 -16.75 -23.02
N ALA A 147 -0.07 -17.17 -24.12
CA ALA A 147 -0.20 -18.53 -24.64
C ALA A 147 0.40 -19.56 -23.66
N TYR A 148 1.54 -19.23 -23.04
CA TYR A 148 2.15 -20.10 -22.03
C TYR A 148 1.28 -20.18 -20.78
N LEU A 149 0.74 -19.05 -20.31
CA LEU A 149 -0.15 -19.03 -19.14
C LEU A 149 -1.45 -19.81 -19.39
N GLN A 150 -1.99 -19.77 -20.61
CA GLN A 150 -3.20 -20.51 -20.99
C GLN A 150 -3.02 -22.03 -20.83
N ASN A 151 -1.82 -22.54 -21.14
CA ASN A 151 -1.50 -23.97 -21.09
C ASN A 151 -1.11 -24.48 -19.69
N MET A 152 -1.02 -23.60 -18.70
CA MET A 152 -0.69 -23.96 -17.31
C MET A 152 -1.95 -24.27 -16.49
N ASP A 153 -1.78 -25.00 -15.38
CA ASP A 153 -2.83 -25.11 -14.38
C ASP A 153 -2.95 -23.84 -13.51
N VAL A 154 -3.99 -23.78 -12.68
CA VAL A 154 -4.24 -22.60 -11.82
C VAL A 154 -3.12 -22.39 -10.79
N THR A 155 -2.56 -23.45 -10.25
CA THR A 155 -1.52 -23.40 -9.21
C THR A 155 -0.22 -22.85 -9.78
N GLN A 156 0.21 -23.36 -10.94
CA GLN A 156 1.39 -22.90 -11.67
C GLN A 156 1.27 -21.43 -12.06
N ARG A 157 0.10 -21.02 -12.58
CA ARG A 157 -0.17 -19.61 -12.89
C ARG A 157 -0.06 -18.73 -11.66
N ASN A 158 -0.64 -19.14 -10.53
CA ASN A 158 -0.59 -18.36 -9.29
C ASN A 158 0.85 -18.15 -8.79
N LEU A 159 1.70 -19.18 -8.90
CA LEU A 159 3.12 -19.05 -8.56
C LEU A 159 3.85 -18.08 -9.49
N LEU A 160 3.61 -18.14 -10.80
CA LEU A 160 4.19 -17.18 -11.74
C LEU A 160 3.70 -15.76 -11.48
N TRP A 161 2.41 -15.56 -11.18
CA TRP A 161 1.90 -14.24 -10.83
C TRP A 161 2.59 -13.65 -9.60
N LEU A 162 2.85 -14.47 -8.57
CA LEU A 162 3.57 -14.04 -7.37
C LEU A 162 5.02 -13.64 -7.67
N GLN A 163 5.68 -14.35 -8.58
CA GLN A 163 7.09 -14.09 -8.93
C GLN A 163 7.25 -12.91 -9.89
N LYS A 164 6.31 -12.72 -10.81
CA LYS A 164 6.47 -11.84 -11.98
C LYS A 164 5.72 -10.51 -11.84
N THR A 165 4.76 -10.42 -10.94
CA THR A 165 4.05 -9.15 -10.68
C THR A 165 4.88 -8.24 -9.78
N TRP A 166 5.28 -7.06 -10.26
CA TRP A 166 6.16 -6.16 -9.49
C TRP A 166 5.40 -5.50 -8.35
N MET A 167 6.12 -5.18 -7.28
CA MET A 167 5.64 -4.22 -6.29
C MET A 167 6.35 -2.89 -6.53
N LEU A 168 5.66 -1.92 -7.12
CA LEU A 168 6.25 -0.60 -7.36
C LEU A 168 6.30 0.18 -6.05
N SER A 169 7.50 0.57 -5.63
CA SER A 169 7.70 1.44 -4.48
C SER A 169 7.52 2.90 -4.90
N VAL A 170 6.42 3.52 -4.47
CA VAL A 170 6.16 4.94 -4.76
C VAL A 170 6.79 5.78 -3.65
N PRO A 171 7.73 6.68 -3.97
CA PRO A 171 8.39 7.50 -2.96
C PRO A 171 7.42 8.46 -2.28
N LEU A 172 7.65 8.72 -1.00
CA LEU A 172 6.99 9.79 -0.26
C LEU A 172 7.62 11.14 -0.63
N LYS A 173 6.87 12.26 -0.55
CA LYS A 173 7.46 13.60 -0.68
C LYS A 173 8.46 13.85 0.46
N GLU A 174 9.51 14.64 0.24
CA GLU A 174 10.50 14.96 1.27
C GLU A 174 9.87 15.56 2.54
N ASP A 175 8.84 16.40 2.41
CA ASP A 175 8.09 16.94 3.55
C ASP A 175 7.29 15.85 4.30
N ALA A 176 6.87 14.79 3.61
CA ALA A 176 6.25 13.62 4.22
C ALA A 176 7.29 12.67 4.84
N LEU A 177 8.55 12.69 4.42
CA LEU A 177 9.67 12.01 5.09
C LEU A 177 10.07 12.73 6.39
N GLN A 178 9.98 14.06 6.44
CA GLN A 178 10.15 14.83 7.69
C GLN A 178 8.99 14.66 8.67
N ASN A 179 7.77 14.42 8.16
CA ASN A 179 6.58 14.10 8.95
C ASN A 179 6.31 12.60 9.11
N THR A 180 7.18 11.74 8.55
CA THR A 180 7.22 10.35 8.98
C THR A 180 7.90 10.42 10.33
N PRO A 181 7.24 10.03 11.43
CA PRO A 181 7.92 10.00 12.70
C PRO A 181 9.15 9.10 12.52
N GLN A 182 10.35 9.70 12.53
CA GLN A 182 11.56 8.95 12.79
C GLN A 182 11.31 8.28 14.13
N ILE A 183 11.05 6.98 14.11
CA ILE A 183 11.07 6.17 15.33
C ILE A 183 12.52 6.25 15.78
N ILE A 184 12.78 7.14 16.73
CA ILE A 184 14.06 7.17 17.41
C ILE A 184 13.99 6.07 18.46
N ASP A 185 14.82 5.04 18.30
CA ASP A 185 14.98 4.01 19.31
C ASP A 185 15.54 4.67 20.58
N THR A 186 14.77 4.63 21.66
CA THR A 186 15.18 5.16 22.96
C THR A 186 15.03 4.07 24.03
N THR A 187 16.08 3.82 24.79
CA THR A 187 16.01 2.89 25.93
C THR A 187 15.88 3.68 27.22
N LEU A 188 14.86 3.37 28.02
CA LEU A 188 14.74 3.86 29.39
C LEU A 188 15.18 2.75 30.35
N TYR A 189 16.22 3.03 31.13
CA TYR A 189 16.76 2.12 32.15
C TYR A 189 16.30 2.57 33.54
N PHE A 190 15.71 1.66 34.33
CA PHE A 190 15.34 1.90 35.72
C PHE A 190 15.71 0.71 36.60
N ARG A 191 16.05 0.99 37.86
CA ARG A 191 16.29 -0.03 38.89
C ARG A 191 15.01 -0.31 39.68
N LEU A 192 14.84 -1.55 40.16
CA LEU A 192 13.69 -2.06 40.92
C LEU A 192 13.53 -1.48 42.34
N GLN A 193 14.05 -0.29 42.63
CA GLN A 193 13.61 0.43 43.81
C GLN A 193 12.23 1.02 43.54
N LYS A 194 11.25 0.70 44.38
CA LYS A 194 9.82 1.07 44.24
C LYS A 194 9.57 2.57 43.97
N ASN A 195 10.56 3.42 44.21
CA ASN A 195 10.52 4.86 44.02
C ASN A 195 11.07 5.33 42.65
N ASP A 196 11.86 4.53 41.94
CA ASP A 196 12.55 4.93 40.70
C ASP A 196 11.74 4.65 39.43
N ILE A 197 10.70 3.81 39.51
CA ILE A 197 9.81 3.55 38.38
C ILE A 197 8.96 4.80 38.09
N PRO A 198 8.99 5.37 36.88
CA PRO A 198 8.17 6.53 36.51
C PRO A 198 6.68 6.29 36.80
N ALA A 199 6.00 7.30 37.34
CA ALA A 199 4.60 7.19 37.73
C ALA A 199 3.68 6.76 36.56
N ALA A 200 4.05 7.12 35.32
CA ALA A 200 3.33 6.71 34.12
C ALA A 200 3.27 5.19 33.94
N LEU A 201 4.39 4.50 34.21
CA LEU A 201 4.50 3.05 34.10
C LEU A 201 3.74 2.34 35.23
N ARG A 202 3.42 3.05 36.33
CA ARG A 202 2.60 2.52 37.43
C ARG A 202 1.11 2.44 37.12
N THR A 203 0.69 2.89 35.94
CA THR A 203 -0.71 2.84 35.49
C THR A 203 -0.96 1.74 34.46
N LYS A 204 -2.22 1.30 34.32
CA LYS A 204 -2.60 0.35 33.26
C LYS A 204 -2.36 0.98 31.87
N PRO A 205 -1.94 0.20 30.85
CA PRO A 205 -1.71 -1.25 30.86
C PRO A 205 -0.30 -1.68 31.32
N TYR A 206 0.58 -0.75 31.68
CA TYR A 206 1.99 -1.05 31.94
C TYR A 206 2.23 -1.66 33.32
N ASN A 207 1.39 -1.35 34.30
CA ASN A 207 1.52 -1.92 35.66
C ASN A 207 1.34 -3.44 35.73
N THR A 208 0.63 -4.04 34.78
CA THR A 208 0.49 -5.50 34.66
C THR A 208 1.70 -6.16 34.00
N MET A 209 2.60 -5.39 33.40
CA MET A 209 3.79 -5.91 32.71
C MET A 209 4.95 -6.21 33.67
N TYR A 210 4.92 -5.71 34.91
CA TYR A 210 5.95 -5.97 35.93
C TYR A 210 5.39 -6.36 37.31
N SER A 211 4.08 -6.59 37.44
CA SER A 211 3.43 -6.98 38.70
C SER A 211 3.87 -8.36 39.23
N ASP A 212 4.64 -9.11 38.45
CA ASP A 212 5.22 -10.39 38.83
C ASP A 212 6.66 -10.17 39.30
N VAL A 213 6.81 -9.82 40.58
CA VAL A 213 8.06 -9.43 41.27
C VAL A 213 9.07 -10.59 41.37
N SER A 214 8.73 -11.76 40.83
CA SER A 214 9.52 -12.99 40.89
C SER A 214 10.56 -13.13 39.76
N LYS A 215 10.59 -12.21 38.78
CA LYS A 215 11.49 -12.32 37.60
C LYS A 215 12.36 -11.08 37.46
N ALA A 216 13.63 -11.21 37.83
CA ALA A 216 14.68 -10.25 37.53
C ALA A 216 14.87 -10.08 36.00
N GLY A 217 15.24 -8.87 35.55
CA GLY A 217 15.66 -8.62 34.16
C GLY A 217 14.53 -8.47 33.14
N GLN A 218 13.41 -7.84 33.51
CA GLN A 218 12.30 -7.67 32.58
C GLN A 218 12.56 -6.54 31.58
N GLN A 219 12.51 -6.88 30.29
CA GLN A 219 12.52 -5.93 29.20
C GLN A 219 11.16 -5.95 28.50
N PHE A 220 10.54 -4.78 28.33
CA PHE A 220 9.35 -4.65 27.49
C PHE A 220 9.39 -3.39 26.63
N VAL A 221 8.68 -3.44 25.51
CA VAL A 221 8.70 -2.37 24.51
C VAL A 221 7.36 -1.65 24.50
N ILE A 222 7.39 -0.34 24.70
CA ILE A 222 6.25 0.55 24.55
C ILE A 222 6.27 1.08 23.11
N LYS A 223 5.33 0.58 22.30
CA LYS A 223 5.08 1.07 20.94
C LYS A 223 4.16 2.30 21.02
N LYS A 224 4.44 3.34 20.23
CA LYS A 224 3.72 4.63 20.20
C LYS A 224 3.96 5.54 21.42
N ALA A 225 5.23 5.71 21.80
CA ALA A 225 5.66 6.81 22.66
C ALA A 225 6.06 8.03 21.81
N TYR A 226 6.12 9.22 22.39
CA TYR A 226 6.48 10.44 21.67
C TYR A 226 7.41 11.35 22.48
N LEU A 227 8.47 11.87 21.85
CA LEU A 227 9.26 12.98 22.35
C LEU A 227 8.65 14.28 21.82
N TYR A 228 8.13 15.13 22.72
CA TYR A 228 7.55 16.42 22.36
C TYR A 228 7.88 17.45 23.44
N LYS A 229 8.32 18.65 23.02
CA LYS A 229 8.76 19.72 23.94
C LYS A 229 9.74 19.25 25.04
N GLY A 230 10.65 18.33 24.69
CA GLY A 230 11.64 17.78 25.62
C GLY A 230 11.11 16.77 26.64
N LYS A 231 9.86 16.31 26.50
CA LYS A 231 9.23 15.31 27.39
C LYS A 231 8.83 14.06 26.62
N ILE A 232 8.93 12.91 27.28
CA ILE A 232 8.45 11.63 26.75
C ILE A 232 7.00 11.42 27.20
N PHE A 233 6.13 11.13 26.24
CA PHE A 233 4.73 10.83 26.42
C PHE A 233 4.43 9.39 26.02
N ILE A 234 3.77 8.64 26.90
CA ILE A 234 3.34 7.27 26.62
C ILE A 234 1.81 7.21 26.46
N SER A 235 1.33 6.37 25.55
CA SER A 235 -0.11 6.21 25.33
C SER A 235 -0.80 5.61 26.55
N ARG A 236 -1.94 6.17 26.97
CA ARG A 236 -2.75 5.65 28.09
C ARG A 236 -3.67 4.48 27.72
N GLY A 237 -3.55 3.93 26.52
CA GLY A 237 -4.33 2.79 26.07
C GLY A 237 -5.80 3.12 25.79
N GLN A 238 -6.10 3.43 24.53
CA GLN A 238 -7.39 3.12 23.91
C GLN A 238 -7.10 2.64 22.49
N LEU A 239 -6.99 1.33 22.29
CA LEU A 239 -6.96 0.70 20.96
C LEU A 239 -8.35 0.59 20.31
N LYS A 240 -9.39 1.09 20.98
CA LYS A 240 -10.73 1.22 20.40
C LYS A 240 -11.07 2.70 20.32
N ALA A 241 -11.25 3.18 19.09
CA ALA A 241 -11.86 4.48 18.85
C ALA A 241 -13.18 4.57 19.65
N PRO A 242 -13.46 5.70 20.32
CA PRO A 242 -14.75 5.88 20.97
C PRO A 242 -15.85 5.70 19.92
N ALA A 243 -16.90 4.94 20.25
CA ALA A 243 -18.00 4.65 19.33
C ALA A 243 -18.76 5.91 18.89
N VAL A 244 -18.64 7.00 19.65
CA VAL A 244 -19.17 8.33 19.34
C VAL A 244 -18.16 9.37 19.83
N VAL A 245 -17.64 10.18 18.92
CA VAL A 245 -16.75 11.31 19.24
C VAL A 245 -17.61 12.56 19.35
N HIS A 246 -17.80 13.09 20.56
CA HIS A 246 -18.42 14.41 20.72
C HIS A 246 -17.47 15.50 20.19
N PRO A 247 -17.97 16.65 19.69
CA PRO A 247 -17.14 17.74 19.18
C PRO A 247 -16.07 18.21 20.18
N ASP A 248 -16.40 18.19 21.48
CA ASP A 248 -15.50 18.62 22.57
C ASP A 248 -14.67 17.47 23.17
N ALA A 249 -14.71 16.27 22.57
CA ALA A 249 -14.00 15.12 23.13
C ALA A 249 -12.49 15.28 22.97
N CYS A 250 -11.76 15.13 24.07
CA CYS A 250 -10.30 15.01 24.04
C CYS A 250 -9.90 13.59 23.58
N ILE A 251 -9.25 13.51 22.42
CA ILE A 251 -8.80 12.27 21.77
C ILE A 251 -7.26 12.16 21.87
N ASN A 252 -6.72 10.98 21.53
CA ASN A 252 -5.28 10.72 21.59
C ASN A 252 -4.67 11.06 22.97
N ARG A 253 -5.03 10.27 23.98
CA ARG A 253 -4.67 10.52 25.38
C ARG A 253 -3.31 9.92 25.73
N PHE A 254 -2.46 10.76 26.31
CA PHE A 254 -1.11 10.41 26.73
C PHE A 254 -0.88 10.73 28.21
N MET A 255 0.27 10.33 28.70
CA MET A 255 0.78 10.65 30.02
C MET A 255 2.28 10.91 29.90
N ASP A 256 2.77 11.96 30.56
CA ASP A 256 4.22 12.14 30.70
C ASP A 256 4.81 11.11 31.69
N LEU A 257 6.13 10.91 31.71
CA LEU A 257 6.77 9.96 32.63
C LEU A 257 6.45 10.23 34.13
N ASN A 258 6.12 11.47 34.49
CA ASN A 258 5.72 11.85 35.85
C ASN A 258 4.27 11.51 36.20
N GLY A 259 3.53 10.89 35.27
CA GLY A 259 2.16 10.46 35.50
C GLY A 259 1.12 11.55 35.22
N VAL A 260 1.50 12.67 34.61
CA VAL A 260 0.57 13.77 34.32
C VAL A 260 -0.17 13.47 33.01
N PRO A 261 -1.51 13.31 33.03
CA PRO A 261 -2.28 13.01 31.83
C PRO A 261 -2.47 14.24 30.95
N CYS A 262 -2.58 14.03 29.65
CA CYS A 262 -2.86 15.08 28.67
C CYS A 262 -3.54 14.48 27.42
N ALA A 263 -4.06 15.36 26.55
CA ALA A 263 -4.61 14.97 25.25
C ALA A 263 -3.90 15.74 24.13
N ALA A 264 -3.56 15.03 23.06
CA ALA A 264 -2.80 15.61 21.95
C ALA A 264 -3.67 16.32 20.91
N ASP A 265 -4.98 16.01 20.90
CA ASP A 265 -5.93 16.45 19.89
C ASP A 265 -7.36 16.44 20.47
N GLY A 266 -8.28 17.13 19.80
CA GLY A 266 -9.66 17.36 20.24
C GLY A 266 -9.76 18.38 21.37
N CYS A 267 -10.74 18.20 22.26
CA CYS A 267 -11.17 19.20 23.24
C CYS A 267 -11.75 20.47 22.58
N ILE A 268 -12.26 21.41 23.40
CA ILE A 268 -12.89 22.68 22.94
C ILE A 268 -11.96 23.48 21.99
N THR A 269 -10.64 23.39 22.18
CA THR A 269 -9.64 24.13 21.40
C THR A 269 -9.22 23.43 20.11
N GLY A 270 -9.67 22.19 19.88
CA GLY A 270 -9.21 21.32 18.78
C GLY A 270 -7.72 20.95 18.82
N SER A 271 -6.96 21.44 19.80
CA SER A 271 -5.51 21.25 19.92
C SER A 271 -5.15 20.27 21.05
N GLY A 272 -6.14 19.64 21.68
CA GLY A 272 -5.95 18.87 22.90
C GLY A 272 -5.79 19.73 24.15
N ASN A 273 -5.28 19.15 25.23
CA ASN A 273 -5.07 19.83 26.51
C ASN A 273 -3.78 19.37 27.21
N GLY A 274 -3.32 20.20 28.15
CA GLY A 274 -2.13 19.91 28.96
C GLY A 274 -0.83 19.91 28.16
N ALA A 275 0.17 19.18 28.65
CA ALA A 275 1.54 19.26 28.14
C ALA A 275 1.74 18.69 26.73
N CYS A 276 0.86 17.78 26.28
CA CYS A 276 0.90 17.25 24.90
C CYS A 276 -0.04 17.96 23.93
N ALA A 277 -0.66 19.08 24.32
CA ALA A 277 -1.46 19.87 23.39
C ALA A 277 -0.64 20.30 22.15
N GLY A 278 -1.24 20.11 20.99
CA GLY A 278 -0.67 20.43 19.69
C GLY A 278 0.41 19.46 19.22
N MET A 279 0.59 18.31 19.87
CA MET A 279 1.62 17.33 19.50
C MET A 279 1.44 16.76 18.08
N PHE A 280 0.23 16.81 17.52
CA PHE A 280 -0.05 16.36 16.15
C PHE A 280 -0.47 17.48 15.20
N LEU A 281 -0.33 18.75 15.62
CA LEU A 281 -0.60 19.87 14.73
C LEU A 281 0.50 19.99 13.66
N PRO A 282 0.16 20.54 12.48
CA PRO A 282 1.14 20.86 11.45
C PRO A 282 2.28 21.74 12.00
N GLY A 283 3.53 21.36 11.74
CA GLY A 283 4.72 22.08 12.24
C GLY A 283 5.16 21.69 13.66
N SER A 284 4.47 20.74 14.31
CA SER A 284 4.95 20.18 15.57
C SER A 284 6.28 19.43 15.38
N LYS A 285 7.19 19.57 16.35
CA LYS A 285 8.47 18.83 16.38
C LYS A 285 8.36 17.52 17.16
N ALA A 286 7.18 16.91 17.18
CA ALA A 286 6.97 15.65 17.88
C ALA A 286 7.67 14.51 17.13
N LYS A 287 8.34 13.62 17.86
CA LYS A 287 9.00 12.44 17.28
C LYS A 287 8.43 11.19 17.93
N GLU A 288 7.96 10.24 17.15
CA GLU A 288 7.56 8.94 17.71
C GLU A 288 8.79 8.19 18.18
N LEU A 289 8.62 7.41 19.23
CA LEU A 289 9.65 6.61 19.86
C LEU A 289 9.16 5.17 19.98
N GLU A 290 10.07 4.23 19.76
CA GLU A 290 9.98 2.92 20.36
C GLU A 290 10.77 2.97 21.66
N VAL A 291 10.07 2.79 22.79
CA VAL A 291 10.68 2.87 24.11
C VAL A 291 10.90 1.48 24.66
N THR A 292 12.15 1.05 24.70
CA THR A 292 12.53 -0.15 25.44
C THR A 292 12.66 0.19 26.92
N VAL A 293 11.85 -0.42 27.77
CA VAL A 293 11.95 -0.33 29.23
C VAL A 293 12.73 -1.54 29.72
N VAL A 294 13.85 -1.29 30.39
CA VAL A 294 14.65 -2.33 31.06
C VAL A 294 14.52 -2.13 32.57
N ILE A 295 14.08 -3.18 33.26
CA ILE A 295 13.96 -3.24 34.71
C ILE A 295 15.06 -4.14 35.25
N ASP A 296 16.08 -3.52 35.85
CA ASP A 296 17.18 -4.19 36.55
C ASP A 296 16.74 -4.55 37.99
N PRO A 297 17.00 -5.77 38.51
CA PRO A 297 16.73 -6.17 39.90
C PRO A 297 17.20 -5.18 40.99
#